data_AF-G1XJH7-F1
#
_entry.id   AF-G1XJH7-F1
#
_cell.length_a   1.000
_cell.length_b   1.000
_cell.length_c   1.000
_cell.angle_alpha   90.00
_cell.angle_beta   90.00
_cell.angle_gamma   90.00
#
_symmetry.space_group_name_H-M   'P 1'
#
loop_
_entity.id
_entity.type
_entity.pdbx_description
1 polymer ?
#
loop_
_entity_poly.entity_id
_entity_poly.type
_entity_poly.pdbx_seq_one_letter_code
_entity_poly.pdbx_strand_id
1 'polypeptide(L)'
;MSSTDEKNASALEKAGMDHVEHRSDDSSDYVEYDEAEKRAITRRIDRRLVIVTGVTYCVSLMDRTNLSAASLAGMNIELKMNVANNGYSITTLVFFVTYILFQPPATIATRKIGPRNFLSAICLLWGAVMIGMGFVKKWEELMALRLVLGIFEAGYFPGAVYLLSTWYTRYEMGKRYAVFYIVGCVASAFAGILAYGLMQMNGLEGLTGWRWIFIMQGVITCVIAIIAYVFLVPFPDANAHKSWGFLNKSEVNYIIRKVNDDRGDVHLEPFTLMKFLGGGADFKVWCFGLIFCFSTTVTYSLAYFLPIILHGGMGFSIAASQCLVAPPYAFAGIWMFICGWAGDKYKIRGPIIVVNCLSEILGVCLMGWGPSNGVKFLGVFFACAGANCNVPLALTYQANNIRGQWKRAFCSATLVGLGGLGGIIGGLVFRPQDAPSYRPGLYACLAAAISTIIIVGLLSLYFKTENGKADRGEKKLEGGEEGFRYTI
;
A
#
# COMPACT_ATOMS: atom_id res chain seq x y z
N MET A 1 -17.21 -9.66 35.51
CA MET A 1 -17.24 -8.63 34.46
C MET A 1 -17.79 -7.37 35.08
N SER A 2 -17.08 -6.25 34.98
CA SER A 2 -17.41 -5.04 35.75
C SER A 2 -18.54 -4.26 35.08
N SER A 3 -19.34 -3.50 35.83
CA SER A 3 -20.46 -2.69 35.31
C SER A 3 -20.08 -1.69 34.20
N THR A 4 -18.78 -1.46 34.00
CA THR A 4 -18.19 -0.64 32.93
C THR A 4 -18.21 -1.36 31.58
N ASP A 5 -18.11 -2.70 31.57
CA ASP A 5 -18.14 -3.52 30.36
C ASP A 5 -19.57 -3.63 29.81
N GLU A 6 -20.59 -3.67 30.68
CA GLU A 6 -22.01 -3.63 30.30
C GLU A 6 -22.41 -2.27 29.72
N LYS A 7 -21.89 -1.15 30.25
CA LYS A 7 -22.15 0.19 29.69
C LYS A 7 -21.47 0.43 28.35
N ASN A 8 -20.26 -0.12 28.15
CA ASN A 8 -19.58 -0.05 26.85
C ASN A 8 -20.22 -0.99 25.83
N ALA A 9 -20.69 -2.16 26.25
CA ALA A 9 -21.48 -3.06 25.42
C ALA A 9 -22.82 -2.41 25.03
N SER A 10 -23.54 -1.77 25.95
CA SER A 10 -24.80 -1.09 25.63
C SER A 10 -24.61 0.18 24.79
N ALA A 11 -23.45 0.83 24.83
CA ALA A 11 -23.11 1.95 23.95
C ALA A 11 -22.76 1.47 22.52
N LEU A 12 -22.13 0.30 22.40
CA LEU A 12 -21.89 -0.40 21.13
C LEU A 12 -23.20 -0.99 20.56
N GLU A 13 -24.11 -1.43 21.42
CA GLU A 13 -25.43 -1.94 21.06
C GLU A 13 -26.36 -0.80 20.64
N LYS A 14 -26.32 0.37 21.29
CA LYS A 14 -26.99 1.59 20.79
C LYS A 14 -26.41 2.11 19.48
N ALA A 15 -25.09 2.06 19.30
CA ALA A 15 -24.46 2.38 18.01
C ALA A 15 -24.77 1.35 16.91
N GLY A 16 -25.23 0.14 17.27
CA GLY A 16 -25.75 -0.88 16.36
C GLY A 16 -27.28 -0.85 16.19
N MET A 17 -28.03 -0.29 17.14
CA MET A 17 -29.49 -0.18 17.15
C MET A 17 -30.01 1.11 16.50
N ASP A 18 -29.19 2.16 16.39
CA ASP A 18 -29.53 3.35 15.56
C ASP A 18 -29.60 3.03 14.04
N HIS A 19 -29.34 1.77 13.65
CA HIS A 19 -29.46 1.27 12.28
C HIS A 19 -30.75 0.46 12.00
N VAL A 20 -31.73 0.42 12.92
CA VAL A 20 -32.96 -0.40 12.71
C VAL A 20 -34.27 0.40 12.62
N GLU A 21 -34.31 1.70 12.95
CA GLU A 21 -35.53 2.51 12.80
C GLU A 21 -35.38 3.63 11.77
N HIS A 22 -35.42 3.25 10.49
CA HIS A 22 -35.99 4.10 9.43
C HIS A 22 -36.55 3.21 8.30
N ARG A 23 -37.48 2.31 8.64
CA ARG A 23 -38.47 1.79 7.69
C ARG A 23 -39.69 2.71 7.69
N SER A 24 -39.47 3.97 7.33
CA SER A 24 -40.55 4.86 6.90
C SER A 24 -40.65 4.72 5.38
N ASP A 25 -41.57 3.87 4.95
CA ASP A 25 -42.41 3.96 3.75
C ASP A 25 -42.02 5.01 2.66
N ASP A 26 -40.83 4.90 2.07
CA ASP A 26 -40.40 5.73 0.93
C ASP A 26 -40.33 4.87 -0.34
N SER A 27 -41.50 4.36 -0.73
CA SER A 27 -41.71 3.67 -2.01
C SER A 27 -41.65 4.62 -3.22
N SER A 28 -41.45 5.93 -3.00
CA SER A 28 -41.47 7.00 -4.00
C SER A 28 -40.19 7.21 -4.83
N ASP A 29 -39.06 6.60 -4.46
CA ASP A 29 -37.74 6.95 -5.05
C ASP A 29 -37.06 5.75 -5.76
N TYR A 30 -37.85 4.88 -6.40
CA TYR A 30 -37.35 3.80 -7.26
C TYR A 30 -37.12 4.30 -8.68
N VAL A 31 -35.95 4.92 -8.90
CA VAL A 31 -35.47 5.23 -10.26
C VAL A 31 -34.68 4.03 -10.78
N GLU A 32 -35.25 3.33 -11.76
CA GLU A 32 -34.57 2.26 -12.47
C GLU A 32 -33.73 2.87 -13.61
N TYR A 33 -32.42 2.69 -13.54
CA TYR A 33 -31.49 3.22 -14.54
C TYR A 33 -31.23 2.19 -15.64
N ASP A 34 -31.02 2.64 -16.88
CA ASP A 34 -30.58 1.75 -17.95
C ASP A 34 -29.10 1.33 -17.80
N GLU A 35 -28.64 0.34 -18.58
CA GLU A 35 -27.24 -0.12 -18.52
C GLU A 35 -26.20 0.96 -18.93
N ALA A 36 -26.54 1.88 -19.81
CA ALA A 36 -25.68 2.98 -20.22
C ALA A 36 -25.54 4.04 -19.11
N GLU A 37 -26.64 4.36 -18.41
CA GLU A 37 -26.74 5.26 -17.27
C GLU A 37 -26.00 4.69 -16.06
N LYS A 38 -26.21 3.41 -15.72
CA LYS A 38 -25.42 2.70 -14.69
C LYS A 38 -23.91 2.81 -14.96
N ARG A 39 -23.49 2.63 -16.21
CA ARG A 39 -22.08 2.81 -16.63
C ARG A 39 -21.63 4.26 -16.56
N ALA A 40 -22.49 5.23 -16.85
CA ALA A 40 -22.17 6.65 -16.76
C ALA A 40 -22.01 7.12 -15.30
N ILE A 41 -22.89 6.66 -14.40
CA ILE A 41 -22.79 6.86 -12.95
C ILE A 41 -21.46 6.28 -12.45
N THR A 42 -21.19 5.02 -12.76
CA THR A 42 -19.95 4.34 -12.32
C THR A 42 -18.69 5.06 -12.83
N ARG A 43 -18.68 5.52 -14.09
CA ARG A 43 -17.55 6.30 -14.65
C ARG A 43 -17.33 7.63 -13.95
N ARG A 44 -18.40 8.31 -13.48
CA ARG A 44 -18.27 9.55 -12.69
C ARG A 44 -17.66 9.28 -11.31
N ILE A 45 -18.04 8.18 -10.68
CA ILE A 45 -17.43 7.72 -9.42
C ILE A 45 -15.96 7.38 -9.66
N ASP A 46 -15.65 6.58 -10.68
CA ASP A 46 -14.29 6.18 -11.05
C ASP A 46 -13.39 7.41 -11.27
N ARG A 47 -13.84 8.38 -12.06
CA ARG A 47 -13.06 9.59 -12.39
C ARG A 47 -12.73 10.43 -11.17
N ARG A 48 -13.58 10.44 -10.14
CA ARG A 48 -13.38 11.30 -8.98
C ARG A 48 -12.72 10.55 -7.84
N LEU A 49 -13.27 9.40 -7.47
CA LEU A 49 -12.84 8.63 -6.31
C LEU A 49 -11.49 7.95 -6.57
N VAL A 50 -11.35 7.21 -7.67
CA VAL A 50 -10.13 6.44 -7.97
C VAL A 50 -8.97 7.37 -8.33
N ILE A 51 -9.22 8.43 -9.10
CA ILE A 51 -8.17 9.38 -9.48
C ILE A 51 -7.68 10.19 -8.27
N VAL A 52 -8.58 10.79 -7.47
CA VAL A 52 -8.16 11.61 -6.33
C VAL A 52 -7.43 10.77 -5.29
N THR A 53 -7.96 9.58 -4.97
CA THR A 53 -7.28 8.68 -4.02
C THR A 53 -5.96 8.15 -4.58
N GLY A 54 -5.90 7.80 -5.86
CA GLY A 54 -4.67 7.33 -6.52
C GLY A 54 -3.58 8.40 -6.60
N VAL A 55 -3.93 9.64 -6.96
CA VAL A 55 -2.98 10.78 -7.00
C VAL A 55 -2.45 11.08 -5.61
N THR A 56 -3.31 11.09 -4.60
CA THR A 56 -2.87 11.38 -3.23
C THR A 56 -2.02 10.22 -2.67
N TYR A 57 -2.33 8.96 -3.03
CA TYR A 57 -1.47 7.81 -2.72
C TYR A 57 -0.11 7.89 -3.43
N CYS A 58 -0.07 8.38 -4.67
CA CYS A 58 1.17 8.65 -5.38
C CYS A 58 2.08 9.58 -4.57
N VAL A 59 1.52 10.67 -4.07
CA VAL A 59 2.26 11.66 -3.30
C VAL A 59 2.84 11.03 -2.04
N SER A 60 2.08 10.18 -1.34
CA SER A 60 2.61 9.41 -0.20
C SER A 60 3.80 8.51 -0.58
N LEU A 61 3.75 7.82 -1.73
CA LEU A 61 4.89 6.99 -2.19
C LEU A 61 6.11 7.84 -2.59
N MET A 62 5.87 8.99 -3.22
CA MET A 62 6.89 9.94 -3.62
C MET A 62 7.58 10.55 -2.38
N ASP A 63 6.79 10.98 -1.39
CA ASP A 63 7.27 11.56 -0.13
C ASP A 63 8.17 10.59 0.65
N ARG A 64 7.88 9.28 0.60
CA ARG A 64 8.76 8.26 1.20
C ARG A 64 10.12 8.23 0.53
N THR A 65 10.15 8.21 -0.81
CA THR A 65 11.40 8.07 -1.59
C THR A 65 12.24 9.34 -1.61
N ASN A 66 11.71 10.49 -1.19
CA ASN A 66 12.47 11.73 -1.06
C ASN A 66 13.74 11.63 -0.21
N LEU A 67 13.75 10.75 0.79
CA LEU A 67 14.93 10.56 1.64
C LEU A 67 16.15 10.09 0.82
N SER A 68 15.95 9.21 -0.16
CA SER A 68 17.04 8.70 -1.00
C SER A 68 17.52 9.75 -1.98
N ALA A 69 16.60 10.54 -2.53
CA ALA A 69 16.94 11.65 -3.40
C ALA A 69 17.67 12.78 -2.65
N ALA A 70 17.21 13.12 -1.44
CA ALA A 70 17.85 14.09 -0.55
C ALA A 70 19.25 13.64 -0.13
N SER A 71 19.43 12.35 0.18
CA SER A 71 20.73 11.75 0.47
C SER A 71 21.72 11.96 -0.68
N LEU A 72 21.29 11.72 -1.92
CA LEU A 72 22.12 11.96 -3.10
C LEU A 72 22.41 13.45 -3.35
N ALA A 73 21.51 14.33 -2.91
CA ALA A 73 21.64 15.79 -2.95
C ALA A 73 22.47 16.40 -1.80
N GLY A 74 23.16 15.57 -1.00
CA GLY A 74 24.11 16.04 0.03
C GLY A 74 23.57 16.04 1.48
N MET A 75 22.34 15.57 1.72
CA MET A 75 21.73 15.53 3.06
C MET A 75 22.61 14.78 4.08
N ASN A 76 23.18 13.62 3.70
CA ASN A 76 23.98 12.82 4.63
C ASN A 76 25.25 13.56 5.09
N ILE A 77 25.84 14.37 4.21
CA ILE A 77 27.05 15.15 4.50
C ILE A 77 26.69 16.29 5.45
N GLU A 78 25.65 17.06 5.13
CA GLU A 78 25.25 18.23 5.92
C GLU A 78 24.75 17.84 7.32
N LEU A 79 23.96 16.77 7.42
CA LEU A 79 23.43 16.26 8.69
C LEU A 79 24.39 15.31 9.42
N LYS A 80 25.62 15.13 8.90
CA LYS A 80 26.67 14.25 9.47
C LYS A 80 26.20 12.81 9.70
N MET A 81 25.34 12.29 8.82
CA MET A 81 24.92 10.89 8.84
C MET A 81 26.06 10.02 8.28
N ASN A 82 26.53 9.08 9.08
CA ASN A 82 27.67 8.25 8.73
C ASN A 82 27.51 6.82 9.29
N VAL A 83 28.52 5.98 9.05
CA VAL A 83 28.54 4.58 9.51
C VAL A 83 28.48 4.47 11.04
N ALA A 84 29.08 5.42 11.77
CA ALA A 84 29.14 5.36 13.24
C ALA A 84 27.78 5.59 13.90
N ASN A 85 26.93 6.44 13.31
CA ASN A 85 25.59 6.72 13.84
C ASN A 85 24.44 6.01 13.11
N ASN A 86 24.70 5.42 11.94
CA ASN A 86 23.68 4.80 11.08
C ASN A 86 22.46 5.72 10.81
N GLY A 87 22.67 7.03 10.80
CA GLY A 87 21.60 8.03 10.82
C GLY A 87 20.60 7.89 9.67
N TYR A 88 21.07 7.57 8.46
CA TYR A 88 20.22 7.35 7.29
C TYR A 88 19.27 6.15 7.46
N SER A 89 19.82 5.00 7.85
CA SER A 89 19.04 3.76 8.03
C SER A 89 18.07 3.87 9.21
N ILE A 90 18.48 4.49 10.31
CA ILE A 90 17.60 4.76 11.46
C ILE A 90 16.47 5.70 11.06
N THR A 91 16.77 6.80 10.36
CA THR A 91 15.75 7.75 9.86
C THR A 91 14.75 7.07 8.91
N THR A 92 15.21 6.09 8.13
CA THR A 92 14.37 5.32 7.22
C THR A 92 13.43 4.37 7.98
N LEU A 93 13.94 3.62 8.96
CA LEU A 93 13.17 2.57 9.64
C LEU A 93 12.11 3.12 10.61
N VAL A 94 12.40 4.24 11.31
CA VAL A 94 11.53 4.75 12.39
C VAL A 94 10.15 5.15 11.86
N PHE A 95 10.07 5.56 10.60
CA PHE A 95 8.81 5.84 9.91
C PHE A 95 7.85 4.65 9.97
N PHE A 96 8.35 3.43 9.74
CA PHE A 96 7.51 2.24 9.72
C PHE A 96 7.00 1.84 11.10
N VAL A 97 7.74 2.16 12.16
CA VAL A 97 7.33 1.87 13.55
C VAL A 97 6.02 2.58 13.87
N THR A 98 5.96 3.90 13.67
CA THR A 98 4.73 4.66 13.92
C THR A 98 3.66 4.36 12.87
N TYR A 99 4.04 4.12 11.61
CA TYR A 99 3.10 3.74 10.56
C TYR A 99 2.30 2.47 10.92
N ILE A 100 2.97 1.43 11.41
CA ILE A 100 2.30 0.18 11.82
C ILE A 100 1.42 0.40 13.05
N LEU A 101 1.94 1.09 14.07
CA LEU A 101 1.24 1.29 15.35
C LEU A 101 -0.04 2.13 15.19
N PHE A 102 0.00 3.17 14.35
CA PHE A 102 -1.13 4.09 14.19
C PHE A 102 -2.11 3.68 13.10
N GLN A 103 -1.84 2.61 12.36
CA GLN A 103 -2.71 2.16 11.29
C GLN A 103 -4.10 1.70 11.77
N PRO A 104 -4.25 0.84 12.81
CA PRO A 104 -5.58 0.47 13.30
C PRO A 104 -6.36 1.68 13.85
N PRO A 105 -5.78 2.54 14.73
CA PRO A 105 -6.46 3.75 15.20
C PRO A 105 -6.89 4.69 14.06
N ALA A 106 -6.03 4.90 13.07
CA ALA A 106 -6.33 5.79 11.96
C ALA A 106 -7.45 5.25 11.05
N THR A 107 -7.57 3.92 10.93
CA THR A 107 -8.69 3.29 10.21
C THR A 107 -10.02 3.54 10.94
N ILE A 108 -10.03 3.43 12.26
CA ILE A 108 -11.20 3.75 13.09
C ILE A 108 -11.55 5.25 12.99
N ALA A 109 -10.53 6.12 13.02
CA ALA A 109 -10.71 7.56 12.87
C ALA A 109 -11.30 7.93 11.50
N THR A 110 -10.89 7.25 10.41
CA THR A 110 -11.47 7.44 9.07
C THR A 110 -12.97 7.21 9.08
N ARG A 111 -13.44 6.18 9.79
CA ARG A 111 -14.88 5.89 9.91
C ARG A 111 -15.62 6.93 10.74
N LYS A 112 -15.04 7.39 11.86
CA LYS A 112 -15.70 8.33 12.78
C LYS A 112 -15.75 9.77 12.24
N ILE A 113 -14.65 10.25 11.66
CA ILE A 113 -14.51 11.65 11.19
C ILE A 113 -15.06 11.82 9.76
N GLY A 114 -15.13 10.72 9.01
CA GLY A 114 -15.47 10.72 7.60
C GLY A 114 -14.23 10.85 6.71
N PRO A 115 -14.22 10.18 5.56
CA PRO A 115 -13.02 9.94 4.77
C PRO A 115 -12.56 11.22 4.07
N ARG A 116 -13.50 12.08 3.64
CA ARG A 116 -13.19 13.38 3.03
C ARG A 116 -12.37 14.27 3.96
N ASN A 117 -12.85 14.47 5.19
CA ASN A 117 -12.20 15.33 6.16
C ASN A 117 -10.91 14.69 6.66
N PHE A 118 -10.96 13.41 7.04
CA PHE A 118 -9.81 12.73 7.62
C PHE A 118 -8.66 12.56 6.63
N LEU A 119 -8.91 11.99 5.44
CA LEU A 119 -7.86 11.69 4.46
C LEU A 119 -7.20 12.95 3.91
N SER A 120 -7.97 14.02 3.69
CA SER A 120 -7.40 15.30 3.25
C SER A 120 -6.67 16.03 4.38
N ALA A 121 -7.14 15.95 5.63
CA ALA A 121 -6.45 16.57 6.77
C ALA A 121 -5.11 15.90 7.06
N ILE A 122 -5.04 14.56 7.08
CA ILE A 122 -3.77 13.85 7.25
C ILE A 122 -2.81 14.14 6.08
N CYS A 123 -3.34 14.31 4.86
CA CYS A 123 -2.59 14.73 3.68
C CYS A 123 -1.94 16.10 3.84
N LEU A 124 -2.70 17.07 4.33
CA LEU A 124 -2.20 18.40 4.60
C LEU A 124 -1.15 18.41 5.72
N LEU A 125 -1.41 17.67 6.80
CA LEU A 125 -0.51 17.58 7.94
C LEU A 125 0.81 16.88 7.58
N TRP A 126 0.78 15.80 6.81
CA TRP A 126 2.01 15.14 6.38
C TRP A 126 2.81 16.02 5.42
N GLY A 127 2.14 16.78 4.53
CA GLY A 127 2.80 17.75 3.65
C GLY A 127 3.48 18.87 4.45
N ALA A 128 2.84 19.36 5.51
CA ALA A 128 3.43 20.34 6.42
C ALA A 128 4.67 19.78 7.16
N VAL A 129 4.62 18.52 7.60
CA VAL A 129 5.78 17.84 8.20
C VAL A 129 6.93 17.73 7.18
N MET A 130 6.64 17.40 5.92
CA MET A 130 7.64 17.36 4.85
C MET A 130 8.31 18.72 4.62
N ILE A 131 7.53 19.82 4.62
CA ILE A 131 8.09 21.17 4.57
C ILE A 131 9.04 21.39 5.76
N GLY A 132 8.63 20.98 6.96
CA GLY A 132 9.46 21.03 8.17
C GLY A 132 10.78 20.26 8.05
N MET A 133 10.80 19.12 7.35
CA MET A 133 12.02 18.33 7.12
C MET A 133 13.09 19.12 6.36
N GLY A 134 12.71 20.07 5.50
CA GLY A 134 13.66 20.90 4.78
C GLY A 134 14.42 21.90 5.65
N PHE A 135 13.96 22.18 6.87
CA PHE A 135 14.56 23.17 7.78
C PHE A 135 15.39 22.58 8.91
N VAL A 136 15.47 21.25 9.01
CA VAL A 136 16.20 20.55 10.08
C VAL A 136 17.71 20.79 9.98
N LYS A 137 18.38 20.90 11.12
CA LYS A 137 19.83 21.12 11.19
C LYS A 137 20.59 19.89 11.66
N LYS A 138 19.88 18.95 12.27
CA LYS A 138 20.42 17.72 12.84
C LYS A 138 19.65 16.50 12.35
N TRP A 139 20.31 15.36 12.23
CA TRP A 139 19.66 14.13 11.76
C TRP A 139 18.63 13.61 12.78
N GLU A 140 18.80 13.90 14.07
CA GLU A 140 17.85 13.55 15.13
C GLU A 140 16.52 14.29 14.98
N GLU A 141 16.56 15.55 14.53
CA GLU A 141 15.36 16.34 14.22
C GLU A 141 14.61 15.74 13.01
N LEU A 142 15.36 15.31 11.98
CA LEU A 142 14.79 14.62 10.83
C LEU A 142 14.15 13.29 11.22
N MET A 143 14.80 12.52 12.10
CA MET A 143 14.28 11.28 12.66
C MET A 143 12.96 11.52 13.41
N ALA A 144 12.87 12.57 14.24
CA ALA A 144 11.65 12.93 14.94
C ALA A 144 10.51 13.28 13.98
N LEU A 145 10.78 14.09 12.95
CA LEU A 145 9.77 14.42 11.93
C LEU A 145 9.35 13.18 11.12
N ARG A 146 10.26 12.21 10.90
CA ARG A 146 9.95 10.94 10.24
C ARG A 146 9.01 10.06 11.05
N LEU A 147 9.12 10.06 12.38
CA LEU A 147 8.14 9.41 13.26
C LEU A 147 6.76 10.05 13.12
N VAL A 148 6.69 11.38 13.12
CA VAL A 148 5.43 12.13 12.94
C VAL A 148 4.82 11.88 11.56
N LEU A 149 5.64 11.84 10.51
CA LEU A 149 5.21 11.49 9.16
C LEU A 149 4.54 10.11 9.13
N GLY A 150 5.13 9.11 9.80
CA GLY A 150 4.56 7.77 9.91
C GLY A 150 3.19 7.76 10.58
N ILE A 151 2.96 8.61 11.59
CA ILE A 151 1.64 8.75 12.25
C ILE A 151 0.58 9.24 11.26
N PHE A 152 0.88 10.29 10.49
CA PHE A 152 -0.09 10.89 9.56
C PHE A 152 -0.33 10.02 8.33
N GLU A 153 0.69 9.37 7.78
CA GLU A 153 0.52 8.50 6.61
C GLU A 153 -0.19 7.17 6.93
N ALA A 154 -0.13 6.68 8.18
CA ALA A 154 -0.66 5.37 8.59
C ALA A 154 -2.11 5.13 8.17
N GLY A 155 -2.93 6.17 8.22
CA GLY A 155 -4.37 6.11 7.94
C GLY A 155 -4.73 6.17 6.46
N TYR A 156 -3.83 6.63 5.60
CA TYR A 156 -4.22 7.00 4.24
C TYR A 156 -4.60 5.78 3.40
N PHE A 157 -3.70 4.80 3.30
CA PHE A 157 -3.93 3.58 2.53
C PHE A 157 -5.17 2.79 2.99
N PRO A 158 -5.30 2.38 4.27
CA PRO A 158 -6.48 1.64 4.70
C PRO A 158 -7.76 2.46 4.61
N GLY A 159 -7.70 3.78 4.85
CA GLY A 159 -8.85 4.66 4.74
C GLY A 159 -9.33 4.86 3.30
N ALA A 160 -8.42 4.96 2.33
CA ALA A 160 -8.74 5.02 0.91
C ALA A 160 -9.35 3.69 0.41
N VAL A 161 -8.77 2.56 0.80
CA VAL A 161 -9.31 1.22 0.49
C VAL A 161 -10.70 1.04 1.10
N TYR A 162 -10.89 1.47 2.35
CA TYR A 162 -12.20 1.43 3.00
C TYR A 162 -13.22 2.31 2.28
N LEU A 163 -12.86 3.53 1.91
CA LEU A 163 -13.71 4.41 1.12
C LEU A 163 -14.13 3.75 -0.20
N LEU A 164 -13.19 3.23 -0.99
CA LEU A 164 -13.48 2.53 -2.23
C LEU A 164 -14.46 1.36 -2.00
N SER A 165 -14.29 0.60 -0.91
CA SER A 165 -15.17 -0.53 -0.58
C SER A 165 -16.63 -0.15 -0.31
N THR A 166 -16.92 1.12 -0.01
CA THR A 166 -18.29 1.62 0.20
C THR A 166 -19.00 2.04 -1.08
N TRP A 167 -18.25 2.32 -2.15
CA TRP A 167 -18.78 2.81 -3.43
C TRP A 167 -18.88 1.73 -4.51
N TYR A 168 -18.20 0.58 -4.33
CA TYR A 168 -18.10 -0.48 -5.33
C TYR A 168 -18.51 -1.84 -4.78
N THR A 169 -19.04 -2.68 -5.67
CA THR A 169 -19.30 -4.10 -5.37
C THR A 169 -18.00 -4.91 -5.38
N ARG A 170 -18.02 -6.11 -4.79
CA ARG A 170 -16.84 -6.99 -4.64
C ARG A 170 -16.15 -7.28 -5.98
N TYR A 171 -16.93 -7.54 -7.03
CA TYR A 171 -16.42 -7.86 -8.36
C TYR A 171 -15.90 -6.62 -9.13
N GLU A 172 -16.30 -5.42 -8.73
CA GLU A 172 -15.85 -4.18 -9.35
C GLU A 172 -14.50 -3.69 -8.79
N MET A 173 -14.19 -4.00 -7.52
CA MET A 173 -13.02 -3.45 -6.81
C MET A 173 -11.69 -3.81 -7.45
N GLY A 174 -11.50 -5.04 -7.95
CA GLY A 174 -10.20 -5.50 -8.46
C GLY A 174 -9.62 -4.60 -9.55
N LYS A 175 -10.45 -4.22 -10.54
CA LYS A 175 -10.05 -3.30 -11.62
C LYS A 175 -9.74 -1.90 -11.09
N ARG A 176 -10.48 -1.40 -10.09
CA ARG A 176 -10.25 -0.06 -9.52
C ARG A 176 -8.99 -0.01 -8.68
N TYR A 177 -8.68 -1.07 -7.92
CA TYR A 177 -7.40 -1.16 -7.23
C TYR A 177 -6.23 -1.18 -8.21
N ALA A 178 -6.35 -1.88 -9.33
CA ALA A 178 -5.32 -1.84 -10.37
C ALA A 178 -5.12 -0.42 -10.93
N VAL A 179 -6.19 0.31 -11.24
CA VAL A 179 -6.09 1.71 -11.72
C VAL A 179 -5.52 2.64 -10.64
N PHE A 180 -6.00 2.52 -9.39
CA PHE A 180 -5.48 3.26 -8.23
C PHE A 180 -3.96 3.08 -8.07
N TYR A 181 -3.48 1.84 -8.16
CA TYR A 181 -2.05 1.53 -8.08
C TYR A 181 -1.28 2.02 -9.32
N ILE A 182 -1.81 1.85 -10.54
CA ILE A 182 -1.13 2.28 -11.77
C ILE A 182 -0.95 3.80 -11.79
N VAL A 183 -1.99 4.58 -11.45
CA VAL A 183 -1.89 6.04 -11.36
C VAL A 183 -0.80 6.43 -10.35
N GLY A 184 -0.75 5.74 -9.21
CA GLY A 184 0.31 5.88 -8.21
C GLY A 184 1.71 5.58 -8.75
N CYS A 185 1.89 4.43 -9.39
CA CYS A 185 3.18 3.97 -9.90
C CYS A 185 3.72 4.87 -11.01
N VAL A 186 2.88 5.28 -11.96
CA VAL A 186 3.31 6.12 -13.09
C VAL A 186 3.81 7.46 -12.58
N ALA A 187 3.04 8.13 -11.72
CA ALA A 187 3.44 9.43 -11.19
C ALA A 187 4.66 9.31 -10.23
N SER A 188 4.77 8.23 -9.45
CA SER A 188 5.95 7.98 -8.62
C SER A 188 7.21 7.68 -9.45
N ALA A 189 7.09 7.19 -10.69
CA ALA A 189 8.25 6.98 -11.55
C ALA A 189 8.92 8.31 -11.95
N PHE A 190 8.14 9.40 -12.03
CA PHE A 190 8.67 10.75 -12.31
C PHE A 190 9.22 11.46 -11.07
N ALA A 191 9.08 10.88 -9.87
CA ALA A 191 9.57 11.46 -8.63
C ALA A 191 11.06 11.79 -8.64
N GLY A 192 11.90 10.88 -9.16
CA GLY A 192 13.35 11.10 -9.25
C GLY A 192 13.69 12.28 -10.17
N ILE A 193 12.98 12.41 -11.30
CA ILE A 193 13.17 13.52 -12.26
C ILE A 193 12.77 14.84 -11.60
N LEU A 194 11.63 14.87 -10.89
CA LEU A 194 11.19 16.04 -10.14
C LEU A 194 12.22 16.41 -9.06
N ALA A 195 12.72 15.43 -8.30
CA ALA A 195 13.72 15.65 -7.27
C ALA A 195 15.04 16.19 -7.86
N TYR A 196 15.46 15.72 -9.03
CA TYR A 196 16.60 16.28 -9.75
C TYR A 196 16.40 17.75 -10.11
N GLY A 197 15.23 18.10 -10.64
CA GLY A 197 14.88 19.50 -10.97
C GLY A 197 14.90 20.40 -9.73
N LEU A 198 14.31 19.94 -8.63
CA LEU A 198 14.27 20.68 -7.36
C LEU A 198 15.66 20.82 -6.72
N MET A 199 16.54 19.82 -6.88
CA MET A 199 17.91 19.90 -6.38
C MET A 199 18.72 21.02 -7.04
N GLN A 200 18.38 21.45 -8.26
CA GLN A 200 19.05 22.56 -8.96
C GLN A 200 18.84 23.92 -8.27
N MET A 201 17.90 24.00 -7.32
CA MET A 201 17.67 25.17 -6.47
C MET A 201 18.75 25.34 -5.40
N ASN A 202 19.81 24.53 -5.43
CA ASN A 202 20.93 24.61 -4.50
C ASN A 202 21.55 26.02 -4.45
N GLY A 203 21.64 26.60 -3.26
CA GLY A 203 22.17 27.94 -3.03
C GLY A 203 21.13 29.06 -3.04
N LEU A 204 19.89 28.79 -3.51
CA LEU A 204 18.79 29.76 -3.38
C LEU A 204 18.42 29.94 -1.91
N GLU A 205 18.33 31.21 -1.47
CA GLU A 205 18.05 31.60 -0.08
C GLU A 205 19.01 30.98 0.95
N GLY A 206 20.23 30.63 0.53
CA GLY A 206 21.23 29.97 1.39
C GLY A 206 20.87 28.53 1.79
N LEU A 207 19.85 27.93 1.16
CA LEU A 207 19.44 26.55 1.39
C LEU A 207 20.10 25.60 0.39
N THR A 208 20.44 24.41 0.85
CA THR A 208 21.02 23.36 0.01
C THR A 208 19.95 22.62 -0.79
N GLY A 209 20.36 22.01 -1.91
CA GLY A 209 19.44 21.38 -2.87
C GLY A 209 18.53 20.32 -2.24
N TRP A 210 19.01 19.52 -1.28
CA TRP A 210 18.19 18.51 -0.62
C TRP A 210 17.06 19.10 0.23
N ARG A 211 17.24 20.30 0.80
CA ARG A 211 16.22 21.01 1.57
C ARG A 211 15.06 21.41 0.67
N TRP A 212 15.37 21.91 -0.53
CA TRP A 212 14.37 22.29 -1.53
C TRP A 212 13.56 21.10 -2.04
N ILE A 213 14.14 19.89 -2.10
CA ILE A 213 13.39 18.66 -2.41
C ILE A 213 12.26 18.48 -1.39
N PHE A 214 12.55 18.53 -0.09
CA PHE A 214 11.53 18.38 0.96
C PHE A 214 10.51 19.51 0.97
N ILE A 215 10.97 20.76 0.88
CA ILE A 215 10.10 21.95 0.92
C ILE A 215 9.12 21.93 -0.24
N MET A 216 9.62 21.85 -1.48
CA MET A 216 8.76 21.98 -2.66
C MET A 216 7.84 20.78 -2.83
N GLN A 217 8.31 19.57 -2.53
CA GLN A 217 7.43 18.41 -2.56
C GLN A 217 6.37 18.47 -1.46
N GLY A 218 6.73 18.89 -0.24
CA GLY A 218 5.74 19.14 0.82
C GLY A 218 4.72 20.21 0.45
N VAL A 219 5.11 21.27 -0.28
CA VAL A 219 4.18 22.28 -0.82
C VAL A 219 3.25 21.66 -1.86
N ILE A 220 3.78 20.89 -2.82
CA ILE A 220 2.97 20.17 -3.83
C ILE A 220 1.97 19.25 -3.13
N THR A 221 2.41 18.52 -2.11
CA THR A 221 1.57 17.67 -1.27
C THR A 221 0.45 18.45 -0.60
N CYS A 222 0.72 19.60 0.01
CA CYS A 222 -0.29 20.45 0.62
C CYS A 222 -1.32 20.96 -0.40
N VAL A 223 -0.87 21.35 -1.61
CA VAL A 223 -1.76 21.76 -2.69
C VAL A 223 -2.66 20.60 -3.12
N ILE A 224 -2.09 19.40 -3.28
CA ILE A 224 -2.85 18.18 -3.61
C ILE A 224 -3.82 17.83 -2.48
N ALA A 225 -3.46 18.04 -1.21
CA ALA A 225 -4.35 17.82 -0.08
C ALA A 225 -5.59 18.74 -0.13
N ILE A 226 -5.40 20.01 -0.47
CA ILE A 226 -6.48 21.01 -0.62
C ILE A 226 -7.37 20.63 -1.81
N ILE A 227 -6.78 20.27 -2.96
CA ILE A 227 -7.51 19.78 -4.12
C ILE A 227 -8.29 18.52 -3.76
N ALA A 228 -7.66 17.57 -3.07
CA ALA A 228 -8.30 16.36 -2.57
C ALA A 228 -9.46 16.71 -1.63
N TYR A 229 -9.34 17.70 -0.75
CA TYR A 229 -10.46 18.10 0.09
C TYR A 229 -11.68 18.60 -0.71
N VAL A 230 -11.46 19.30 -1.81
CA VAL A 230 -12.53 19.79 -2.70
C VAL A 230 -13.15 18.67 -3.53
N PHE A 231 -12.33 17.75 -4.04
CA PHE A 231 -12.77 16.71 -4.98
C PHE A 231 -13.04 15.35 -4.34
N LEU A 232 -12.56 15.05 -3.14
CA LEU A 232 -12.81 13.78 -2.48
C LEU A 232 -14.26 13.71 -1.99
N VAL A 233 -14.91 12.59 -2.26
CA VAL A 233 -16.32 12.35 -1.92
C VAL A 233 -16.40 11.69 -0.54
N PRO A 234 -17.36 12.07 0.33
CA PRO A 234 -17.57 11.39 1.60
C PRO A 234 -18.14 9.97 1.38
N PHE A 235 -18.48 9.26 2.45
CA PHE A 235 -19.21 8.00 2.31
C PHE A 235 -20.58 8.24 1.65
N PRO A 236 -21.13 7.22 0.94
CA PRO A 236 -22.42 7.35 0.25
C PRO A 236 -23.55 7.80 1.18
N ASP A 237 -23.58 7.28 2.40
CA ASP A 237 -24.53 7.56 3.48
C ASP A 237 -24.33 8.94 4.14
N ALA A 238 -23.13 9.51 4.06
CA ALA A 238 -22.78 10.81 4.66
C ALA A 238 -23.08 12.01 3.73
N ASN A 239 -24.29 12.08 3.17
CA ASN A 239 -24.74 13.16 2.27
C ASN A 239 -23.86 13.36 1.01
N ALA A 240 -23.36 12.28 0.40
CA ALA A 240 -22.49 12.38 -0.78
C ALA A 240 -23.08 13.19 -1.95
N HIS A 241 -24.41 13.23 -2.08
CA HIS A 241 -25.13 14.04 -3.06
C HIS A 241 -24.89 15.55 -2.95
N LYS A 242 -24.41 16.05 -1.80
CA LYS A 242 -24.04 17.47 -1.60
C LYS A 242 -22.64 17.80 -2.13
N SER A 243 -21.90 16.81 -2.63
CA SER A 243 -20.57 17.02 -3.19
C SER A 243 -20.67 17.77 -4.52
N TRP A 244 -19.96 18.89 -4.63
CA TRP A 244 -20.01 19.77 -5.79
C TRP A 244 -19.78 19.03 -7.12
N GLY A 245 -20.73 19.05 -8.06
CA GLY A 245 -20.59 18.44 -9.38
C GLY A 245 -20.44 16.91 -9.35
N PHE A 246 -21.08 16.24 -8.40
CA PHE A 246 -21.05 14.78 -8.27
C PHE A 246 -22.37 14.11 -8.72
N LEU A 247 -22.84 13.12 -7.97
CA LEU A 247 -24.05 12.37 -8.21
C LEU A 247 -25.25 13.02 -7.50
N ASN A 248 -26.43 12.88 -8.09
CA ASN A 248 -27.69 13.31 -7.48
C ASN A 248 -28.15 12.33 -6.40
N LYS A 249 -29.12 12.71 -5.57
CA LYS A 249 -29.65 11.87 -4.48
C LYS A 249 -30.09 10.48 -4.97
N SER A 250 -30.87 10.44 -6.05
CA SER A 250 -31.39 9.19 -6.62
C SER A 250 -30.26 8.27 -7.14
N GLU A 251 -29.18 8.85 -7.66
CA GLU A 251 -28.00 8.10 -8.14
C GLU A 251 -27.18 7.55 -6.96
N VAL A 252 -27.02 8.31 -5.88
CA VAL A 252 -26.37 7.86 -4.65
C VAL A 252 -27.17 6.73 -3.99
N ASN A 253 -28.49 6.87 -3.92
CA ASN A 253 -29.38 5.83 -3.38
C ASN A 253 -29.29 4.54 -4.21
N TYR A 254 -29.21 4.64 -5.54
CA TYR A 254 -28.96 3.49 -6.40
C TYR A 254 -27.63 2.77 -6.06
N ILE A 255 -26.54 3.52 -5.84
CA ILE A 255 -25.25 2.91 -5.46
C ILE A 255 -25.31 2.25 -4.08
N ILE A 256 -25.94 2.90 -3.10
CA ILE A 256 -26.13 2.31 -1.76
C ILE A 256 -26.88 0.99 -1.88
N ARG A 257 -27.99 0.95 -2.64
CA ARG A 257 -28.75 -0.27 -2.89
C ARG A 257 -27.90 -1.33 -3.58
N LYS A 258 -27.26 -1.00 -4.70
CA LYS A 258 -26.37 -1.89 -5.45
C LYS A 258 -25.29 -2.53 -4.56
N VAL A 259 -24.65 -1.72 -3.70
CA VAL A 259 -23.60 -2.19 -2.78
C VAL A 259 -24.20 -3.02 -1.64
N ASN A 260 -25.37 -2.66 -1.12
CA ASN A 260 -26.05 -3.42 -0.08
C ASN A 260 -26.59 -4.76 -0.60
N ASP A 261 -27.08 -4.81 -1.83
CA ASP A 261 -27.55 -6.03 -2.50
C ASP A 261 -26.38 -6.99 -2.77
N ASP A 262 -25.21 -6.49 -3.21
CA ASP A 262 -23.97 -7.27 -3.33
C ASP A 262 -23.41 -7.74 -1.98
N ARG A 263 -23.72 -6.99 -0.91
CA ARG A 263 -23.43 -7.38 0.48
C ARG A 263 -24.52 -8.26 1.08
N GLY A 264 -25.63 -8.48 0.36
CA GLY A 264 -26.83 -9.17 0.82
C GLY A 264 -26.52 -10.48 1.54
N ASP A 265 -27.20 -10.69 2.66
CA ASP A 265 -27.15 -11.90 3.49
C ASP A 265 -25.84 -12.23 4.22
N VAL A 266 -24.98 -11.25 4.49
CA VAL A 266 -23.98 -11.43 5.56
C VAL A 266 -24.63 -11.02 6.87
N HIS A 267 -25.11 -11.99 7.67
CA HIS A 267 -25.20 -11.80 9.10
C HIS A 267 -23.86 -11.23 9.56
N LEU A 268 -23.81 -9.92 9.84
CA LEU A 268 -22.64 -9.30 10.42
C LEU A 268 -22.45 -10.01 11.75
N GLU A 269 -21.50 -10.95 11.80
CA GLU A 269 -21.22 -11.63 13.05
C GLU A 269 -20.82 -10.52 14.03
N PRO A 270 -21.43 -10.43 15.21
CA PRO A 270 -21.05 -9.41 16.18
C PRO A 270 -19.56 -9.54 16.49
N PHE A 271 -18.89 -8.40 16.65
CA PHE A 271 -17.46 -8.39 16.95
C PHE A 271 -17.20 -9.17 18.22
N THR A 272 -16.45 -10.25 18.08
CA THR A 272 -16.00 -11.05 19.21
C THR A 272 -14.48 -11.14 19.12
N LEU A 273 -13.80 -10.61 20.14
CA LEU A 273 -12.33 -10.62 20.18
C LEU A 273 -11.77 -12.03 20.02
N MET A 274 -12.45 -13.03 20.59
CA MET A 274 -12.07 -14.44 20.46
C MET A 274 -12.15 -14.96 19.02
N LYS A 275 -13.19 -14.59 18.25
CA LYS A 275 -13.31 -14.96 16.82
C LYS A 275 -12.27 -14.24 15.96
N PHE A 276 -11.96 -12.99 16.30
CA PHE A 276 -10.90 -12.22 15.62
C PHE A 276 -9.51 -12.82 15.88
N LEU A 277 -9.14 -13.02 17.15
CA LEU A 277 -7.85 -13.62 17.52
C LEU A 277 -7.75 -15.10 17.14
N GLY A 278 -8.87 -15.80 17.01
CA GLY A 278 -8.91 -17.18 16.50
C GLY A 278 -8.32 -17.33 15.09
N GLY A 279 -8.30 -16.26 14.29
CA GLY A 279 -7.59 -16.22 13.01
C GLY A 279 -6.07 -16.45 13.14
N GLY A 280 -5.48 -16.12 14.29
CA GLY A 280 -4.06 -16.31 14.57
C GLY A 280 -3.63 -17.76 14.75
N ALA A 281 -4.56 -18.68 15.02
CA ALA A 281 -4.28 -20.10 15.08
C ALA A 281 -4.09 -20.74 13.70
N ASP A 282 -4.51 -20.05 12.62
CA ASP A 282 -4.32 -20.55 11.27
C ASP A 282 -2.95 -20.16 10.72
N PHE A 283 -2.07 -21.15 10.55
CA PHE A 283 -0.73 -20.96 10.02
C PHE A 283 -0.72 -20.27 8.65
N LYS A 284 -1.76 -20.43 7.82
CA LYS A 284 -1.87 -19.80 6.50
C LYS A 284 -1.80 -18.28 6.59
N VAL A 285 -2.37 -17.70 7.64
CA VAL A 285 -2.37 -16.25 7.88
C VAL A 285 -0.94 -15.73 8.00
N TRP A 286 -0.10 -16.45 8.75
CA TRP A 286 1.30 -16.11 8.92
C TRP A 286 2.11 -16.33 7.64
N CYS A 287 1.83 -17.40 6.89
CA CYS A 287 2.48 -17.62 5.59
C CYS A 287 2.19 -16.49 4.60
N PHE A 288 0.93 -16.05 4.46
CA PHE A 288 0.59 -14.92 3.58
C PHE A 288 1.24 -13.61 4.04
N GLY A 289 1.27 -13.36 5.35
CA GLY A 289 1.93 -12.19 5.90
C GLY A 289 3.46 -12.21 5.70
N LEU A 290 4.11 -13.38 5.79
CA LEU A 290 5.54 -13.52 5.50
C LEU A 290 5.86 -13.32 4.01
N ILE A 291 5.05 -13.86 3.09
CA ILE A 291 5.18 -13.60 1.65
C ILE A 291 5.15 -12.08 1.39
N PHE A 292 4.22 -11.37 2.04
CA PHE A 292 4.10 -9.92 1.91
C PHE A 292 5.29 -9.18 2.55
N CYS A 293 5.76 -9.62 3.72
CA CYS A 293 6.95 -9.09 4.39
C CYS A 293 8.20 -9.17 3.51
N PHE A 294 8.47 -10.34 2.92
CA PHE A 294 9.64 -10.54 2.06
C PHE A 294 9.55 -9.73 0.76
N SER A 295 8.36 -9.68 0.14
CA SER A 295 8.14 -8.86 -1.06
C SER A 295 8.37 -7.37 -0.77
N THR A 296 7.78 -6.86 0.32
CA THR A 296 7.93 -5.45 0.73
C THR A 296 9.34 -5.11 1.18
N THR A 297 10.07 -6.06 1.79
CA THR A 297 11.49 -5.89 2.13
C THR A 297 12.31 -5.48 0.91
N VAL A 298 12.15 -6.21 -0.19
CA VAL A 298 12.91 -5.97 -1.41
C VAL A 298 12.45 -4.70 -2.11
N THR A 299 11.12 -4.50 -2.20
CA THR A 299 10.55 -3.27 -2.78
C THR A 299 11.05 -2.01 -2.07
N TYR A 300 11.00 -1.96 -0.74
CA TYR A 300 11.47 -0.80 0.01
C TYR A 300 12.99 -0.64 -0.02
N SER A 301 13.74 -1.75 -0.02
CA SER A 301 15.19 -1.71 -0.18
C SER A 301 15.58 -1.04 -1.50
N LEU A 302 14.97 -1.45 -2.61
CA LEU A 302 15.22 -0.82 -3.91
C LEU A 302 14.75 0.64 -3.91
N ALA A 303 13.58 0.95 -3.35
CA ALA A 303 13.06 2.32 -3.31
C ALA A 303 13.98 3.31 -2.56
N TYR A 304 14.56 2.90 -1.43
CA TYR A 304 15.40 3.77 -0.61
C TYR A 304 16.86 3.80 -1.02
N PHE A 305 17.36 2.77 -1.69
CA PHE A 305 18.80 2.65 -1.95
C PHE A 305 19.17 2.61 -3.43
N LEU A 306 18.22 2.40 -4.36
CA LEU A 306 18.54 2.32 -5.78
C LEU A 306 19.27 3.56 -6.33
N PRO A 307 18.85 4.81 -6.08
CA PRO A 307 19.60 5.99 -6.57
C PRO A 307 21.04 6.03 -6.02
N ILE A 308 21.22 5.59 -4.77
CA ILE A 308 22.52 5.52 -4.09
C ILE A 308 23.40 4.42 -4.71
N ILE A 309 22.81 3.26 -5.03
CA ILE A 309 23.49 2.15 -5.70
C ILE A 309 23.89 2.55 -7.14
N LEU A 310 23.02 3.24 -7.87
CA LEU A 310 23.33 3.73 -9.22
C LEU A 310 24.49 4.72 -9.19
N HIS A 311 24.50 5.65 -8.23
CA HIS A 311 25.57 6.64 -8.10
C HIS A 311 26.87 6.02 -7.58
N GLY A 312 26.86 5.50 -6.35
CA GLY A 312 28.07 5.03 -5.67
C GLY A 312 28.54 3.64 -6.09
N GLY A 313 27.63 2.78 -6.56
CA GLY A 313 27.95 1.41 -6.96
C GLY A 313 28.18 1.22 -8.46
N MET A 314 27.50 2.00 -9.31
CA MET A 314 27.62 1.91 -10.77
C MET A 314 28.29 3.14 -11.42
N GLY A 315 28.57 4.20 -10.66
CA GLY A 315 29.30 5.37 -11.14
C GLY A 315 28.49 6.31 -12.03
N PHE A 316 27.16 6.22 -12.03
CA PHE A 316 26.31 7.18 -12.73
C PHE A 316 26.38 8.56 -12.07
N SER A 317 26.25 9.63 -12.86
CA SER A 317 26.15 10.99 -12.31
C SER A 317 24.90 11.15 -11.44
N ILE A 318 24.87 12.15 -10.55
CA ILE A 318 23.69 12.42 -9.71
C ILE A 318 22.43 12.59 -10.58
N ALA A 319 22.54 13.34 -11.68
CA ALA A 319 21.46 13.54 -12.64
C ALA A 319 20.98 12.22 -13.24
N ALA A 320 21.92 11.39 -13.73
CA ALA A 320 21.59 10.11 -14.32
C ALA A 320 20.95 9.17 -13.29
N SER A 321 21.49 9.06 -12.08
CA SER A 321 20.97 8.19 -11.02
C SER A 321 19.54 8.52 -10.61
N GLN A 322 19.15 9.79 -10.60
CA GLN A 322 17.77 10.20 -10.31
C GLN A 322 16.80 9.83 -11.46
N CYS A 323 17.22 10.05 -12.70
CA CYS A 323 16.40 9.77 -13.88
C CYS A 323 16.29 8.27 -14.20
N LEU A 324 17.36 7.51 -14.00
CA LEU A 324 17.46 6.08 -14.33
C LEU A 324 16.66 5.18 -13.39
N VAL A 325 16.08 5.73 -12.32
CA VAL A 325 15.12 5.02 -11.47
C VAL A 325 13.78 4.82 -12.19
N ALA A 326 13.36 5.79 -13.01
CA ALA A 326 12.03 5.76 -13.63
C ALA A 326 11.80 4.55 -14.56
N PRO A 327 12.73 4.17 -15.47
CA PRO A 327 12.47 3.10 -16.43
C PRO A 327 12.25 1.70 -15.82
N PRO A 328 13.05 1.23 -14.84
CA PRO A 328 12.78 -0.03 -14.14
C PRO A 328 11.39 -0.10 -13.48
N TYR A 329 10.93 0.99 -12.85
CA TYR A 329 9.61 1.04 -12.22
C TYR A 329 8.47 1.10 -13.25
N ALA A 330 8.66 1.80 -14.37
CA ALA A 330 7.71 1.77 -15.48
C ALA A 330 7.55 0.36 -16.07
N PHE A 331 8.67 -0.34 -16.29
CA PHE A 331 8.67 -1.73 -16.71
C PHE A 331 7.99 -2.64 -15.68
N ALA A 332 8.25 -2.45 -14.38
CA ALA A 332 7.59 -3.18 -13.31
C ALA A 332 6.07 -3.00 -13.33
N GLY A 333 5.57 -1.80 -13.66
CA GLY A 333 4.13 -1.54 -13.85
C GLY A 333 3.53 -2.34 -15.01
N ILE A 334 4.21 -2.40 -16.15
CA ILE A 334 3.78 -3.21 -17.31
C ILE A 334 3.77 -4.71 -16.95
N TRP A 335 4.84 -5.18 -16.32
CA TRP A 335 4.96 -6.58 -15.87
C TRP A 335 3.86 -6.96 -14.88
N MET A 336 3.58 -6.09 -13.91
CA MET A 336 2.52 -6.27 -12.93
C MET A 336 1.14 -6.45 -13.59
N PHE A 337 0.83 -5.69 -14.65
CA PHE A 337 -0.41 -5.85 -15.40
C PHE A 337 -0.49 -7.21 -16.10
N ILE A 338 0.61 -7.65 -16.73
CA ILE A 338 0.68 -8.95 -17.42
C ILE A 338 0.47 -10.11 -16.42
N CYS A 339 1.17 -10.08 -15.29
CA CYS A 339 1.04 -11.11 -14.25
C CYS A 339 -0.36 -11.11 -13.61
N GLY A 340 -0.97 -9.93 -13.40
CA GLY A 340 -2.35 -9.82 -12.92
C GLY A 340 -3.34 -10.47 -13.89
N TRP A 341 -3.25 -10.10 -15.18
CA TRP A 341 -4.09 -10.68 -16.23
C TRP A 341 -3.90 -12.20 -16.35
N ALA A 342 -2.66 -12.68 -16.31
CA ALA A 342 -2.36 -14.11 -16.35
C ALA A 342 -2.97 -14.84 -15.14
N GLY A 343 -2.83 -14.28 -13.95
CA GLY A 343 -3.38 -14.88 -12.73
C GLY A 343 -4.90 -14.97 -12.73
N ASP A 344 -5.57 -13.96 -13.28
CA ASP A 344 -7.03 -13.96 -13.43
C ASP A 344 -7.49 -14.94 -14.51
N LYS A 345 -6.83 -14.93 -15.69
CA LYS A 345 -7.18 -15.79 -16.82
C LYS A 345 -7.01 -17.27 -16.52
N TYR A 346 -5.89 -17.64 -15.91
CA TYR A 346 -5.55 -19.03 -15.60
C TYR A 346 -6.01 -19.46 -14.20
N LYS A 347 -6.55 -18.54 -13.39
CA LYS A 347 -7.00 -18.78 -12.01
C LYS A 347 -5.90 -19.42 -11.13
N ILE A 348 -4.67 -18.97 -11.33
CA ILE A 348 -3.47 -19.41 -10.57
C ILE A 348 -2.80 -18.19 -9.95
N ARG A 349 -2.18 -18.36 -8.78
CA ARG A 349 -1.50 -17.28 -8.07
C ARG A 349 -0.09 -17.70 -7.64
N GLY A 350 0.04 -18.86 -6.99
CA GLY A 350 1.33 -19.36 -6.48
C GLY A 350 2.41 -19.45 -7.55
N PRO A 351 2.16 -20.10 -8.71
CA PRO A 351 3.15 -20.20 -9.79
C PRO A 351 3.64 -18.84 -10.30
N ILE A 352 2.76 -17.84 -10.36
CA ILE A 352 3.13 -16.49 -10.83
C ILE A 352 4.03 -15.79 -9.81
N ILE A 353 3.73 -15.93 -8.51
CA ILE A 353 4.60 -15.43 -7.44
C ILE A 353 5.99 -16.06 -7.54
N VAL A 354 6.08 -17.37 -7.81
CA VAL A 354 7.35 -18.08 -7.99
C VAL A 354 8.12 -17.54 -9.21
N VAL A 355 7.47 -17.36 -10.36
CA VAL A 355 8.10 -16.76 -11.56
C VAL A 355 8.66 -15.37 -11.26
N ASN A 356 7.92 -14.55 -10.53
CA ASN A 356 8.40 -13.23 -10.12
C ASN A 356 9.58 -13.30 -9.16
N CYS A 357 9.58 -14.25 -8.21
CA CYS A 357 10.75 -14.47 -7.33
C CYS A 357 11.97 -14.93 -8.13
N LEU A 358 11.80 -15.77 -9.16
CA LEU A 358 12.90 -16.17 -10.04
C LEU A 358 13.44 -14.99 -10.86
N SER A 359 12.55 -14.14 -11.37
CA SER A 359 12.93 -12.87 -12.01
C SER A 359 13.70 -11.98 -11.02
N GLU A 360 13.24 -11.88 -9.78
CA GLU A 360 13.91 -11.10 -8.75
C GLU A 360 15.31 -11.64 -8.44
N ILE A 361 15.45 -12.96 -8.25
CA ILE A 361 16.74 -13.62 -8.04
C ILE A 361 17.69 -13.33 -9.20
N LEU A 362 17.22 -13.49 -10.45
CA LEU A 362 18.00 -13.15 -11.64
C LEU A 362 18.43 -11.67 -11.59
N GLY A 363 17.49 -10.76 -11.29
CA GLY A 363 17.75 -9.34 -11.21
C GLY A 363 18.79 -8.95 -10.17
N VAL A 364 18.66 -9.47 -8.95
CA VAL A 364 19.61 -9.24 -7.85
C VAL A 364 20.98 -9.82 -8.18
N CYS A 365 21.05 -11.01 -8.81
CA CYS A 365 22.31 -11.60 -9.27
C CYS A 365 23.01 -10.74 -10.33
N LEU A 366 22.26 -10.26 -11.32
CA LEU A 366 22.80 -9.37 -12.37
C LEU A 366 23.24 -8.02 -11.78
N MET A 367 22.45 -7.45 -10.87
CA MET A 367 22.76 -6.18 -10.20
C MET A 367 24.03 -6.27 -9.35
N GLY A 368 24.22 -7.38 -8.63
CA GLY A 368 25.36 -7.60 -7.74
C GLY A 368 26.65 -8.01 -8.43
N TRP A 369 26.57 -8.91 -9.41
CA TRP A 369 27.72 -9.58 -10.02
C TRP A 369 27.81 -9.41 -11.53
N GLY A 370 27.00 -8.54 -12.13
CA GLY A 370 27.05 -8.24 -13.56
C GLY A 370 28.43 -7.71 -14.00
N PRO A 371 28.95 -8.16 -15.15
CA PRO A 371 30.29 -7.80 -15.63
C PRO A 371 30.41 -6.34 -16.08
N SER A 372 29.30 -5.71 -16.48
CA SER A 372 29.24 -4.32 -16.92
C SER A 372 28.11 -3.56 -16.24
N ASN A 373 28.21 -2.23 -16.18
CA ASN A 373 27.15 -1.38 -15.63
C ASN A 373 25.82 -1.53 -16.39
N GLY A 374 25.86 -1.81 -17.70
CA GLY A 374 24.67 -2.12 -18.48
C GLY A 374 23.96 -3.40 -18.02
N VAL A 375 24.72 -4.47 -17.73
CA VAL A 375 24.15 -5.72 -17.20
C VAL A 375 23.63 -5.54 -15.77
N LYS A 376 24.36 -4.79 -14.94
CA LYS A 376 23.89 -4.46 -13.58
C LYS A 376 22.59 -3.67 -13.61
N PHE A 377 22.48 -2.70 -14.52
CA PHE A 377 21.26 -1.92 -14.72
C PHE A 377 20.11 -2.77 -15.27
N LEU A 378 20.37 -3.71 -16.19
CA LEU A 378 19.38 -4.70 -16.61
C LEU A 378 18.88 -5.55 -15.43
N GLY A 379 19.76 -5.88 -14.49
CA GLY A 379 19.39 -6.54 -13.23
C GLY A 379 18.36 -5.76 -12.41
N VAL A 380 18.47 -4.43 -12.39
CA VAL A 380 17.49 -3.55 -11.72
C VAL A 380 16.09 -3.72 -12.31
N PHE A 381 15.94 -3.86 -13.63
CA PHE A 381 14.63 -4.09 -14.25
C PHE A 381 13.96 -5.37 -13.74
N PHE A 382 14.70 -6.48 -13.73
CA PHE A 382 14.18 -7.78 -13.28
C PHE A 382 13.88 -7.80 -11.78
N ALA A 383 14.72 -7.16 -10.96
CA ALA A 383 14.53 -7.04 -9.52
C ALA A 383 13.30 -6.17 -9.19
N CYS A 384 13.19 -4.98 -9.81
CA CYS A 384 12.03 -4.11 -9.63
C CYS A 384 10.74 -4.78 -10.11
N ALA A 385 10.75 -5.44 -11.27
CA ALA A 385 9.56 -6.11 -11.80
C ALA A 385 9.07 -7.25 -10.91
N GLY A 386 9.96 -8.14 -10.47
CA GLY A 386 9.61 -9.27 -9.60
C GLY A 386 9.07 -8.82 -8.25
N ALA A 387 9.84 -7.98 -7.53
CA ALA A 387 9.48 -7.56 -6.17
C ALA A 387 8.18 -6.76 -6.13
N ASN A 388 8.04 -5.75 -7.01
CA ASN A 388 6.84 -4.90 -7.01
C ASN A 388 5.59 -5.68 -7.43
N CYS A 389 5.70 -6.62 -8.38
CA CYS A 389 4.55 -7.42 -8.82
C CYS A 389 4.02 -8.35 -7.72
N ASN A 390 4.90 -8.84 -6.85
CA ASN A 390 4.49 -9.77 -5.78
C ASN A 390 3.66 -9.11 -4.68
N VAL A 391 3.78 -7.80 -4.46
CA VAL A 391 3.01 -7.06 -3.46
C VAL A 391 1.48 -7.20 -3.67
N PRO A 392 0.90 -6.82 -4.83
CA PRO A 392 -0.53 -7.02 -5.09
C PRO A 392 -0.91 -8.49 -5.28
N LEU A 393 -0.02 -9.34 -5.82
CA LEU A 393 -0.32 -10.76 -5.98
C LEU A 393 -0.48 -11.46 -4.62
N ALA A 394 0.36 -11.14 -3.63
CA ALA A 394 0.24 -11.67 -2.28
C ALA A 394 -1.11 -11.30 -1.62
N LEU A 395 -1.57 -10.06 -1.80
CA LEU A 395 -2.89 -9.59 -1.35
C LEU A 395 -4.02 -10.41 -1.99
N THR A 396 -3.98 -10.63 -3.31
CA THR A 396 -4.99 -11.43 -4.00
C THR A 396 -4.93 -12.92 -3.63
N TYR A 397 -3.72 -13.46 -3.41
CA TYR A 397 -3.51 -14.85 -3.02
C TYR A 397 -4.09 -15.13 -1.63
N GLN A 398 -3.93 -14.19 -0.69
CA GLN A 398 -4.56 -14.21 0.62
C GLN A 398 -6.09 -14.12 0.51
N ALA A 399 -6.61 -13.15 -0.25
CA ALA A 399 -8.04 -12.91 -0.38
C ALA A 399 -8.80 -14.12 -0.96
N ASN A 400 -8.17 -14.88 -1.86
CA ASN A 400 -8.78 -16.06 -2.47
C ASN A 400 -8.83 -17.28 -1.52
N ASN A 401 -7.92 -17.35 -0.55
CA ASN A 401 -7.66 -18.56 0.23
C ASN A 401 -8.08 -18.45 1.71
N ILE A 402 -8.53 -17.28 2.17
CA ILE A 402 -9.01 -17.07 3.54
C ILE A 402 -10.50 -16.71 3.53
N ARG A 403 -11.32 -17.46 4.26
CA ARG A 403 -12.76 -17.20 4.44
C ARG A 403 -13.08 -16.81 5.88
N GLY A 404 -14.32 -16.38 6.11
CA GLY A 404 -14.81 -15.89 7.40
C GLY A 404 -14.49 -14.40 7.64
N GLN A 405 -15.47 -13.64 8.11
CA GLN A 405 -15.38 -12.19 8.30
C GLN A 405 -14.21 -11.80 9.22
N TRP A 406 -14.17 -12.36 10.44
CA TRP A 406 -13.18 -12.00 11.45
C TRP A 406 -11.79 -12.53 11.14
N LYS A 407 -11.70 -13.72 10.56
CA LYS A 407 -10.43 -14.30 10.12
C LYS A 407 -9.82 -13.53 8.95
N ARG A 408 -10.62 -13.10 7.97
CA ARG A 408 -10.17 -12.22 6.88
C ARG A 408 -9.67 -10.88 7.41
N ALA A 409 -10.41 -10.28 8.35
CA ALA A 409 -10.00 -9.02 8.98
C ALA A 409 -8.67 -9.16 9.73
N PHE A 410 -8.51 -10.21 10.54
CA PHE A 410 -7.25 -10.51 11.23
C PHE A 410 -6.12 -10.74 10.23
N CYS A 411 -6.36 -11.55 9.20
CA CYS A 411 -5.36 -11.85 8.19
C CYS A 411 -4.90 -10.62 7.41
N SER A 412 -5.82 -9.72 7.03
CA SER A 412 -5.47 -8.45 6.38
C SER A 412 -4.67 -7.53 7.32
N ALA A 413 -5.03 -7.45 8.61
CA ALA A 413 -4.26 -6.67 9.58
C ALA A 413 -2.83 -7.22 9.76
N THR A 414 -2.70 -8.54 9.92
CA THR A 414 -1.40 -9.22 10.03
C THR A 414 -0.55 -9.03 8.79
N LEU A 415 -1.15 -9.13 7.61
CA LEU A 415 -0.45 -8.98 6.33
C LEU A 415 0.13 -7.57 6.19
N VAL A 416 -0.66 -6.52 6.49
CA VAL A 416 -0.16 -5.15 6.40
C VAL A 416 0.87 -4.84 7.50
N GLY A 417 0.67 -5.33 8.72
CA GLY A 417 1.64 -5.19 9.81
C GLY A 417 2.99 -5.83 9.48
N LEU A 418 2.98 -7.05 8.94
CA LEU A 418 4.20 -7.74 8.46
C LEU A 418 4.81 -7.04 7.23
N GLY A 419 4.00 -6.40 6.39
CA GLY A 419 4.52 -5.53 5.32
C GLY A 419 5.27 -4.30 5.84
N GLY A 420 4.81 -3.72 6.94
CA GLY A 420 5.54 -2.67 7.64
C GLY A 420 6.86 -3.17 8.23
N LEU A 421 6.88 -4.38 8.80
CA LEU A 421 8.14 -5.03 9.22
C LEU A 421 9.09 -5.22 8.03
N GLY A 422 8.57 -5.61 6.86
CA GLY A 422 9.35 -5.66 5.63
C GLY A 422 9.98 -4.30 5.29
N GLY A 423 9.25 -3.20 5.48
CA GLY A 423 9.80 -1.84 5.37
C GLY A 423 10.94 -1.54 6.35
N ILE A 424 10.83 -1.98 7.61
CA ILE A 424 11.90 -1.86 8.62
C ILE A 424 13.14 -2.63 8.18
N ILE A 425 12.96 -3.89 7.79
CA ILE A 425 14.07 -4.74 7.31
C ILE A 425 14.70 -4.08 6.08
N GLY A 426 13.90 -3.68 5.10
CA GLY A 426 14.40 -3.08 3.86
C GLY A 426 15.18 -1.78 4.08
N GLY A 427 14.82 -0.98 5.09
CA GLY A 427 15.58 0.22 5.50
C GLY A 427 16.94 -0.06 6.14
N LEU A 428 17.20 -1.31 6.56
CA LEU A 428 18.42 -1.75 7.25
C LEU A 428 19.32 -2.66 6.41
N VAL A 429 18.82 -3.14 5.27
CA VAL A 429 19.46 -4.17 4.44
C VAL A 429 20.68 -3.61 3.68
N PHE A 430 20.59 -2.40 3.14
CA PHE A 430 21.69 -1.73 2.45
C PHE A 430 22.38 -0.73 3.37
N ARG A 431 23.49 -1.15 3.99
CA ARG A 431 24.18 -0.33 4.98
C ARG A 431 25.32 0.47 4.34
N PRO A 432 25.60 1.70 4.82
CA PRO A 432 26.72 2.50 4.32
C PRO A 432 28.09 1.80 4.44
N GLN A 433 28.29 0.98 5.47
CA GLN A 433 29.53 0.22 5.70
C GLN A 433 29.80 -0.87 4.65
N ASP A 434 28.77 -1.32 3.94
CA ASP A 434 28.89 -2.37 2.93
C ASP A 434 29.14 -1.78 1.52
N ALA A 435 29.18 -0.46 1.40
CA ALA A 435 29.47 0.23 0.14
C ALA A 435 30.90 -0.11 -0.35
N PRO A 436 31.12 -0.16 -1.68
CA PRO A 436 30.17 0.05 -2.77
C PRO A 436 29.42 -1.23 -3.20
N SER A 437 29.79 -2.39 -2.65
CA SER A 437 29.31 -3.69 -3.15
C SER A 437 27.98 -4.14 -2.55
N TYR A 438 27.63 -3.64 -1.37
CA TYR A 438 26.38 -3.90 -0.64
C TYR A 438 25.98 -5.39 -0.55
N ARG A 439 26.96 -6.30 -0.47
CA ARG A 439 26.72 -7.76 -0.52
C ARG A 439 25.71 -8.27 0.51
N PRO A 440 25.75 -7.86 1.79
CA PRO A 440 24.74 -8.30 2.75
C PRO A 440 23.32 -7.90 2.34
N GLY A 441 23.19 -6.73 1.71
CA GLY A 441 21.92 -6.24 1.19
C GLY A 441 21.36 -7.13 0.09
N LEU A 442 22.22 -7.51 -0.85
CA LEU A 442 21.90 -8.43 -1.95
C LEU A 442 21.54 -9.82 -1.42
N TYR A 443 22.28 -10.35 -0.44
CA TYR A 443 21.98 -11.65 0.16
C TYR A 443 20.63 -11.67 0.88
N ALA A 444 20.27 -10.60 1.58
CA ALA A 444 18.95 -10.51 2.21
C ALA A 444 17.82 -10.48 1.17
N CYS A 445 18.01 -9.78 0.05
CA CYS A 445 17.03 -9.81 -1.05
C CYS A 445 16.88 -11.21 -1.65
N LEU A 446 17.99 -11.91 -1.92
CA LEU A 446 17.97 -13.30 -2.38
C LEU A 446 17.28 -14.23 -1.36
N ALA A 447 17.59 -14.09 -0.07
CA ALA A 447 16.98 -14.87 0.99
C ALA A 447 15.46 -14.63 1.08
N ALA A 448 15.01 -13.38 0.90
CA ALA A 448 13.59 -13.02 0.88
C ALA A 448 12.86 -13.68 -0.29
N ALA A 449 13.44 -13.63 -1.50
CA ALA A 449 12.87 -14.29 -2.69
C ALA A 449 12.82 -15.82 -2.53
N ILE A 450 13.92 -16.44 -2.09
CA ILE A 450 14.00 -17.90 -1.87
C ILE A 450 13.01 -18.34 -0.79
N SER A 451 12.91 -17.59 0.31
CA SER A 451 11.96 -17.88 1.40
C SER A 451 10.52 -17.80 0.90
N THR A 452 10.22 -16.82 0.04
CA THR A 452 8.90 -16.69 -0.59
C THR A 452 8.60 -17.90 -1.48
N ILE A 453 9.55 -18.37 -2.29
CA ILE A 453 9.40 -19.58 -3.12
C ILE A 453 9.10 -20.80 -2.24
N ILE A 454 9.84 -20.98 -1.15
CA ILE A 454 9.65 -22.10 -0.22
C ILE A 454 8.25 -22.05 0.39
N ILE A 455 7.82 -20.89 0.92
CA ILE A 455 6.51 -20.74 1.55
C ILE A 455 5.39 -20.99 0.54
N VAL A 456 5.47 -20.43 -0.66
CA VAL A 456 4.48 -20.62 -1.72
C VAL A 456 4.44 -22.08 -2.18
N GLY A 457 5.60 -22.74 -2.29
CA GLY A 457 5.70 -24.15 -2.61
C GLY A 457 5.02 -25.04 -1.55
N LEU A 458 5.30 -24.80 -0.27
CA LEU A 458 4.67 -25.51 0.84
C LEU A 458 3.15 -25.28 0.89
N LEU A 459 2.70 -24.03 0.71
CA LEU A 459 1.27 -23.71 0.62
C LEU A 459 0.61 -24.39 -0.59
N SER A 460 1.26 -24.40 -1.74
CA SER A 460 0.74 -25.03 -2.97
C SER A 460 0.57 -26.54 -2.79
N LEU A 461 1.54 -27.21 -2.15
CA LEU A 461 1.45 -28.63 -1.82
C LEU A 461 0.34 -28.92 -0.81
N TYR A 462 0.23 -28.07 0.22
CA TYR A 462 -0.84 -28.16 1.22
C TYR A 462 -2.22 -27.97 0.58
N PHE A 463 -2.40 -26.93 -0.24
CA PHE A 463 -3.65 -26.64 -0.95
C PHE A 463 -4.03 -27.74 -1.93
N LYS A 464 -3.07 -28.29 -2.67
CA LYS A 464 -3.33 -29.43 -3.56
C LYS A 464 -3.80 -30.66 -2.79
N THR A 465 -3.18 -30.94 -1.64
CA THR A 465 -3.56 -32.04 -0.76
C THR A 465 -4.96 -31.86 -0.19
N GLU A 466 -5.24 -30.68 0.37
CA GLU A 466 -6.54 -30.38 1.00
C GLU A 466 -7.67 -30.28 -0.02
N ASN A 467 -7.43 -29.72 -1.21
CA ASN A 467 -8.39 -29.76 -2.32
C ASN A 467 -8.68 -31.20 -2.74
N GLY A 468 -7.66 -32.05 -2.86
CA GLY A 468 -7.86 -33.47 -3.20
C GLY A 468 -8.67 -34.24 -2.16
N LYS A 469 -8.49 -33.95 -0.86
CA LYS A 469 -9.35 -34.52 0.21
C LYS A 469 -10.79 -34.02 0.10
N ALA A 470 -10.99 -32.75 -0.23
CA ALA A 470 -12.31 -32.17 -0.42
C ALA A 470 -13.01 -32.70 -1.68
N ASP A 471 -12.29 -32.97 -2.76
CA ASP A 471 -12.78 -33.61 -3.98
C ASP A 471 -13.21 -35.06 -3.74
N ARG A 472 -12.54 -35.76 -2.83
CA ARG A 472 -12.93 -37.10 -2.35
C ARG A 472 -14.04 -37.08 -1.29
N GLY A 473 -14.52 -35.90 -0.88
CA GLY A 473 -15.56 -35.76 0.15
C GLY A 473 -15.10 -36.00 1.58
N GLU A 474 -13.80 -36.17 1.83
CA GLU A 474 -13.24 -36.50 3.16
C GLU A 474 -13.28 -35.32 4.14
N LYS A 475 -13.34 -34.09 3.62
CA LYS A 475 -13.27 -32.87 4.42
C LYS A 475 -13.94 -31.69 3.72
N LYS A 476 -14.73 -30.91 4.47
CA LYS A 476 -15.18 -29.58 4.03
C LYS A 476 -14.14 -28.53 4.41
N LEU A 477 -13.75 -27.68 3.46
CA LEU A 477 -12.74 -26.65 3.66
C LEU A 477 -13.38 -25.36 4.19
N GLU A 478 -12.63 -24.61 5.02
CA GLU A 478 -12.96 -23.24 5.47
C GLU A 478 -14.41 -23.04 5.97
N GLY A 479 -14.94 -23.97 6.76
CA GLY A 479 -16.19 -23.76 7.51
C GLY A 479 -17.48 -24.26 6.84
N GLY A 480 -17.41 -24.94 5.68
CA GLY A 480 -18.52 -25.76 5.20
C GLY A 480 -19.27 -25.27 3.95
N GLU A 481 -18.84 -24.18 3.31
CA GLU A 481 -19.42 -23.75 2.02
C GLU A 481 -19.16 -24.82 0.94
N GLU A 482 -20.23 -25.32 0.32
CA GLU A 482 -20.14 -26.30 -0.76
C GLU A 482 -19.38 -25.71 -1.96
N GLY A 483 -18.38 -26.43 -2.45
CA GLY A 483 -17.62 -26.05 -3.66
C GLY A 483 -16.38 -25.16 -3.45
N PHE A 484 -16.05 -24.73 -2.23
CA PHE A 484 -14.80 -23.96 -2.04
C PHE A 484 -13.55 -24.83 -2.29
N ARG A 485 -12.61 -24.28 -3.05
CA ARG A 485 -11.28 -24.85 -3.31
C ARG A 485 -10.23 -23.77 -3.15
N TYR A 486 -9.10 -24.13 -2.56
CA TYR A 486 -7.94 -23.25 -2.51
C TYR A 486 -7.41 -22.99 -3.92
N THR A 487 -7.05 -21.74 -4.18
CA THR A 487 -6.33 -21.34 -5.38
C THR A 487 -4.85 -21.68 -5.19
N ILE A 488 -4.24 -22.34 -6.18
CA ILE A 488 -2.82 -22.72 -6.14
C ILE A 488 -1.94 -21.51 -6.39
#